data_AF-A0A3N6G4Q9-F1
#
_entry.id   AF-A0A3N6G4Q9-F1
#
_cell.length_a   1.000
_cell.length_b   1.000
_cell.length_c   1.000
_cell.angle_alpha   90.00
_cell.angle_beta   90.00
_cell.angle_gamma   90.00
#
_symmetry.space_group_name_H-M   'P 1'
#
loop_
_entity.id
_entity.type
_entity.pdbx_description
1 polymer ?
#
loop_
_entity_poly.entity_id
_entity_poly.type
_entity_poly.pdbx_seq_one_letter_code
_entity_poly.pdbx_strand_id
1 'polypeptide(L)'
;MRHLKARAVKDSRPVPIPPHFVRLLRQHIAAYGVAPDGRLFRTSRGGLLQETGYGEVWARARKEVLPEREHASLLARRPYDLRHAGVSFWLSSGVDPMECARRAGHTIAVLFRVYAKVLAQTQQRANDRIDAALREWNEPE
;
A
#
# COMPACT_ATOMS: atom_id res chain seq x y z
N MET A 1 14.91 0.51 19.93
CA MET A 1 14.01 0.91 18.82
C MET A 1 14.68 2.02 18.02
N ARG A 2 15.01 1.78 16.75
CA ARG A 2 15.54 2.85 15.89
C ARG A 2 14.35 3.66 15.38
N HIS A 3 14.12 4.80 16.03
CA HIS A 3 13.12 5.80 15.68
C HIS A 3 13.13 6.12 14.17
N LEU A 4 11.95 6.21 13.55
CA LEU A 4 11.81 6.94 12.30
C LEU A 4 12.17 8.40 12.64
N LYS A 5 13.22 8.97 12.01
CA LYS A 5 13.64 10.35 12.27
C LYS A 5 12.42 11.29 12.24
N ALA A 6 12.22 12.01 13.35
CA ALA A 6 11.28 13.12 13.52
C ALA A 6 9.76 12.82 13.59
N ARG A 7 9.31 11.78 14.31
CA ARG A 7 7.89 11.69 14.71
C ARG A 7 7.72 11.39 16.20
N ALA A 8 6.74 12.05 16.83
CA ALA A 8 6.34 11.78 18.20
C ALA A 8 5.77 10.36 18.31
N VAL A 9 6.02 9.70 19.45
CA VAL A 9 5.67 8.29 19.75
C VAL A 9 4.17 7.97 19.53
N LYS A 10 3.30 8.98 19.47
CA LYS A 10 1.84 8.88 19.34
C LYS A 10 1.28 9.16 17.94
N ASP A 11 2.11 9.40 16.92
CA ASP A 11 1.61 9.62 15.55
C ASP A 11 1.15 8.29 14.92
N SER A 12 -0.02 7.83 15.34
CA SER A 12 -0.72 6.67 14.80
C SER A 12 -1.79 7.14 13.83
N ARG A 13 -1.94 6.42 12.72
CA ARG A 13 -2.99 6.67 11.74
C ARG A 13 -3.79 5.38 11.53
N PRO A 14 -5.12 5.39 11.75
CA PRO A 14 -5.94 4.26 11.37
C PRO A 14 -5.96 4.15 9.85
N VAL A 15 -5.61 2.97 9.34
CA VAL A 15 -5.69 2.62 7.92
C VAL A 15 -6.66 1.44 7.82
N PRO A 16 -7.84 1.62 7.20
CA PRO A 16 -8.78 0.52 7.05
C PRO A 16 -8.18 -0.55 6.15
N ILE A 17 -8.33 -1.80 6.56
CA ILE A 17 -7.80 -2.95 5.83
C ILE A 17 -8.97 -3.56 5.03
N PRO A 18 -8.90 -3.59 3.69
CA PRO A 18 -9.89 -4.26 2.85
C PRO A 18 -10.15 -5.71 3.30
N PRO A 19 -11.40 -6.22 3.20
CA PRO A 19 -11.74 -7.57 3.64
C PRO A 19 -10.85 -8.68 3.06
N HIS A 20 -10.40 -8.50 1.82
CA HIS A 20 -9.45 -9.41 1.18
C HIS A 20 -8.15 -9.57 1.98
N PHE A 21 -7.54 -8.47 2.42
CA PHE A 21 -6.31 -8.51 3.22
C PHE A 21 -6.57 -8.94 4.66
N VAL A 22 -7.73 -8.63 5.24
CA VAL A 22 -8.13 -9.16 6.55
C VAL A 22 -8.16 -10.69 6.53
N ARG A 23 -8.69 -11.29 5.46
CA ARG A 23 -8.69 -12.75 5.29
C ARG A 23 -7.28 -13.33 5.24
N LEU A 24 -6.36 -12.71 4.49
CA LEU A 24 -4.95 -13.14 4.46
C LEU A 24 -4.29 -13.04 5.84
N LEU A 25 -4.53 -11.96 6.58
CA LEU A 25 -4.00 -11.81 7.94
C LEU A 25 -4.56 -12.87 8.90
N ARG A 26 -5.86 -13.18 8.80
CA ARG A 26 -6.48 -14.26 9.60
C ARG A 26 -5.90 -15.63 9.27
N GLN A 27 -5.68 -15.92 8.00
CA GLN A 27 -5.02 -17.16 7.56
C GLN A 27 -3.60 -17.26 8.11
N HIS A 28 -2.83 -16.16 8.05
CA HIS A 28 -1.49 -16.09 8.63
C HIS A 28 -1.51 -16.34 10.15
N ILE A 29 -2.44 -15.72 10.88
CA ILE A 29 -2.59 -15.94 12.32
C ILE A 29 -2.97 -17.40 12.63
N ALA A 30 -3.85 -18.01 11.84
CA ALA A 30 -4.22 -19.41 12.04
C ALA A 30 -3.04 -20.36 11.79
N ALA A 31 -2.22 -20.09 10.76
CA ALA A 31 -1.09 -20.93 10.39
C ALA A 31 0.12 -20.76 11.30
N TYR A 32 0.39 -19.53 11.77
CA TYR A 32 1.63 -19.20 12.46
C TYR A 32 1.44 -18.65 13.87
N GLY A 33 0.21 -18.34 14.30
CA GLY A 33 -0.06 -17.67 15.57
C GLY A 33 0.50 -16.24 15.65
N VAL A 34 0.47 -15.65 16.84
CA VAL A 34 1.05 -14.32 17.13
C VAL A 34 2.21 -14.45 18.12
N ALA A 35 3.11 -13.46 18.14
CA ALA A 35 4.12 -13.37 19.20
C ALA A 35 3.45 -13.11 20.57
N PRO A 36 4.13 -13.39 21.70
CA PRO A 36 3.59 -13.12 23.04
C PRO A 36 3.17 -11.65 23.27
N ASP A 37 3.81 -10.73 22.57
CA ASP A 37 3.50 -9.29 22.59
C ASP A 37 2.53 -8.85 21.48
N GLY A 38 1.87 -9.81 20.81
CA GLY A 38 0.83 -9.56 19.80
C GLY A 38 1.34 -9.26 18.39
N ARG A 39 2.65 -9.27 18.13
CA ARG A 39 3.20 -9.05 16.78
C ARG A 39 2.76 -10.16 15.82
N LEU A 40 2.28 -9.75 14.64
CA LEU A 40 1.85 -10.67 13.57
C LEU A 40 3.03 -11.29 12.82
N PHE A 41 4.04 -10.49 12.48
CA PHE A 41 5.21 -10.92 11.71
C PHE A 41 6.45 -10.94 12.59
N ARG A 42 7.19 -12.05 12.55
CA ARG A 42 8.37 -12.32 13.38
C ARG A 42 9.35 -13.22 12.67
N THR A 43 10.59 -13.22 13.12
CA THR A 43 11.58 -14.22 12.65
C THR A 43 11.22 -15.61 13.20
N SER A 44 11.84 -16.65 12.65
CA SER A 44 11.70 -18.03 13.17
C SER A 44 12.09 -18.17 14.64
N ARG A 45 12.93 -17.27 15.16
CA ARG A 45 13.31 -17.19 16.58
C ARG A 45 12.39 -16.30 17.43
N GLY A 46 11.26 -15.84 16.89
CA GLY A 46 10.33 -14.94 17.57
C GLY A 46 10.77 -13.47 17.69
N GLY A 47 11.90 -13.12 17.07
CA GLY A 47 12.47 -11.78 17.10
C GLY A 47 11.80 -10.80 16.11
N LEU A 48 12.20 -9.54 16.19
CA LEU A 48 11.79 -8.52 15.22
C LEU A 48 12.38 -8.82 13.84
N LEU A 49 11.58 -8.59 12.79
CA LEU A 49 12.07 -8.63 11.42
C LEU A 49 13.15 -7.57 11.23
N GLN A 50 14.33 -8.01 10.80
CA GLN A 50 15.42 -7.14 10.39
C GLN A 50 15.24 -6.79 8.92
N GLU A 51 15.67 -5.59 8.53
CA GLU A 51 15.55 -5.11 7.15
C GLU A 51 16.28 -6.03 6.16
N THR A 52 17.46 -6.53 6.54
CA THR A 52 18.25 -7.47 5.75
C THR A 52 17.52 -8.79 5.53
N GLY A 53 17.02 -9.42 6.59
CA GLY A 53 16.27 -10.67 6.50
C GLY A 53 14.96 -10.52 5.72
N TYR A 54 14.31 -9.37 5.82
CA TYR A 54 13.12 -9.07 5.02
C TYR A 54 13.48 -8.92 3.52
N GLY A 55 14.61 -8.27 3.20
CA GLY A 55 15.12 -8.13 1.84
C GLY A 55 15.48 -9.46 1.19
N GLU A 56 16.11 -10.38 1.92
CA GLU A 56 16.44 -11.72 1.44
C GLU A 56 15.19 -12.55 1.12
N VAL A 57 14.22 -12.56 2.04
CA VAL A 57 12.94 -13.24 1.82
C VAL A 57 12.21 -12.64 0.62
N TRP A 58 12.26 -11.32 0.46
CA TRP A 58 11.68 -10.63 -0.69
C TRP A 58 12.34 -11.01 -2.02
N ALA A 59 13.68 -11.03 -2.05
CA ALA A 59 14.43 -11.42 -3.24
C ALA A 59 14.10 -12.86 -3.67
N ARG A 60 14.00 -13.78 -2.70
CA ARG A 60 13.57 -15.16 -2.95
C ARG A 60 12.14 -15.22 -3.50
N ALA A 61 11.20 -14.52 -2.88
CA ALA A 61 9.81 -14.48 -3.34
C ALA A 61 9.69 -13.92 -4.77
N ARG A 62 10.46 -12.88 -5.12
CA ARG A 62 10.51 -12.37 -6.51
C ARG A 62 10.98 -13.43 -7.49
N LYS A 63 12.03 -14.18 -7.15
CA LYS A 63 12.58 -15.24 -8.01
C LYS A 63 11.58 -16.39 -8.20
N GLU A 64 10.80 -16.72 -7.17
CA GLU A 64 9.83 -17.81 -7.22
C GLU A 64 8.56 -17.46 -8.02
N VAL A 65 8.15 -16.19 -8.03
CA VAL A 65 6.83 -15.78 -8.58
C VAL A 65 6.93 -15.04 -9.91
N LEU A 66 8.01 -14.32 -10.19
CA LEU A 66 8.13 -13.52 -11.41
C LEU A 66 8.75 -14.31 -12.56
N PRO A 67 8.22 -14.19 -13.79
CA PRO A 67 8.89 -14.67 -14.99
C PRO A 67 10.28 -14.03 -15.15
N GLU A 68 11.22 -14.75 -15.78
CA GLU A 68 12.64 -14.32 -15.89
C GLU A 68 12.81 -12.87 -16.38
N ARG A 69 12.07 -12.49 -17.42
CA ARG A 69 12.09 -11.13 -17.98
C ARG A 69 11.69 -10.04 -16.98
N GLU A 70 10.72 -10.35 -16.11
CA GLU A 70 10.19 -9.42 -15.11
C GLU A 70 11.07 -9.40 -13.86
N HIS A 71 11.60 -10.57 -13.47
CA HIS A 71 12.57 -10.70 -12.40
C HIS A 71 13.84 -9.87 -12.68
N ALA A 72 14.32 -9.90 -13.93
CA ALA A 72 15.46 -9.10 -14.39
C ALA A 72 15.18 -7.58 -14.48
N SER A 73 13.91 -7.19 -14.47
CA SER A 73 13.51 -5.77 -14.51
C SER A 73 13.55 -5.10 -13.14
N LEU A 74 13.24 -3.79 -13.10
CA LEU A 74 13.07 -3.04 -11.85
C LEU A 74 11.74 -3.33 -11.14
N LEU A 75 10.89 -4.20 -11.70
CA LEU A 75 9.60 -4.54 -11.13
C LEU A 75 9.77 -5.10 -9.71
N ALA A 76 9.13 -4.41 -8.75
CA ALA A 76 9.07 -4.84 -7.35
C ALA A 76 10.46 -5.07 -6.73
N ARG A 77 11.53 -4.41 -7.24
CA ARG A 77 12.92 -4.67 -6.85
C ARG A 77 13.14 -4.53 -5.35
N ARG A 78 12.48 -3.57 -4.72
CA ARG A 78 12.51 -3.37 -3.27
C ARG A 78 11.10 -3.56 -2.69
N PRO A 79 10.97 -4.03 -1.44
CA PRO A 79 9.68 -4.07 -0.78
C PRO A 79 9.00 -2.69 -0.70
N TYR A 80 9.78 -1.62 -0.60
CA TYR A 80 9.27 -0.24 -0.59
C TYR A 80 8.53 0.12 -1.88
N ASP A 81 8.83 -0.53 -3.00
CA ASP A 81 8.14 -0.29 -4.27
C ASP A 81 6.66 -0.73 -4.19
N LEU A 82 6.30 -1.68 -3.31
CA LEU A 82 4.90 -2.04 -3.03
C LEU A 82 4.10 -0.88 -2.44
N ARG A 83 4.75 -0.01 -1.65
CA ARG A 83 4.10 1.18 -1.10
C ARG A 83 3.75 2.16 -2.23
N HIS A 84 4.66 2.34 -3.18
CA HIS A 84 4.40 3.16 -4.37
C HIS A 84 3.26 2.56 -5.22
N ALA A 85 3.29 1.25 -5.45
CA ALA A 85 2.23 0.56 -6.17
C ALA A 85 0.87 0.70 -5.48
N GLY A 86 0.81 0.51 -4.16
CA GLY A 86 -0.43 0.61 -3.37
C GLY A 86 -1.06 2.01 -3.40
N VAL A 87 -0.24 3.07 -3.24
CA VAL A 87 -0.74 4.45 -3.33
C VAL A 87 -1.20 4.78 -4.75
N SER A 88 -0.44 4.37 -5.77
CA SER A 88 -0.85 4.54 -7.17
C SER A 88 -2.15 3.81 -7.46
N PHE A 89 -2.32 2.60 -6.92
CA PHE A 89 -3.53 1.81 -7.07
C PHE A 89 -4.75 2.53 -6.46
N TRP A 90 -4.65 3.04 -5.24
CA TRP A 90 -5.73 3.82 -4.61
C TRP A 90 -6.13 5.05 -5.46
N LEU A 91 -5.15 5.83 -5.92
CA LEU A 91 -5.38 7.00 -6.77
C LEU A 91 -6.04 6.60 -8.10
N SER A 92 -5.54 5.55 -8.75
CA SER A 92 -6.11 5.07 -10.02
C SER A 92 -7.52 4.49 -9.85
N SER A 93 -7.84 3.96 -8.67
CA SER A 93 -9.19 3.52 -8.28
C SER A 93 -10.10 4.71 -7.95
N GLY A 94 -9.53 5.92 -7.96
CA GLY A 94 -10.18 7.19 -7.72
C GLY A 94 -10.66 7.38 -6.28
N VAL A 95 -9.91 6.81 -5.33
CA VAL A 95 -9.96 7.21 -3.93
C VAL A 95 -9.50 8.67 -3.83
N ASP A 96 -10.15 9.45 -2.98
CA ASP A 96 -9.79 10.83 -2.73
C ASP A 96 -8.29 11.01 -2.43
N PRO A 97 -7.59 11.98 -3.07
CA PRO A 97 -6.17 12.23 -2.85
C PRO A 97 -5.83 12.58 -1.39
N MET A 98 -6.67 13.34 -0.68
CA MET A 98 -6.42 13.65 0.73
C MET A 98 -6.49 12.40 1.60
N GLU A 99 -7.43 11.50 1.35
CA GLU A 99 -7.52 10.21 2.03
C GLU A 99 -6.32 9.30 1.71
N CYS A 100 -5.86 9.29 0.46
CA CYS A 100 -4.63 8.59 0.06
C CYS A 100 -3.40 9.14 0.80
N ALA A 101 -3.25 10.47 0.86
CA ALA A 101 -2.17 11.14 1.58
C ALA A 101 -2.21 10.80 3.07
N ARG A 102 -3.39 10.88 3.70
CA ARG A 102 -3.60 10.55 5.11
C ARG A 102 -3.20 9.10 5.41
N ARG A 103 -3.67 8.13 4.64
CA ARG A 103 -3.32 6.69 4.81
C ARG A 103 -1.84 6.43 4.59
N ALA A 104 -1.26 7.05 3.56
CA ALA A 104 0.17 6.96 3.31
C ALA A 104 0.97 7.62 4.44
N GLY A 105 0.47 8.68 5.06
CA GLY A 105 1.25 9.53 5.97
C GLY A 105 2.14 10.51 5.22
N HIS A 106 1.68 10.98 4.06
CA HIS A 106 2.28 12.05 3.25
C HIS A 106 1.52 13.35 3.48
N THR A 107 2.18 14.49 3.23
CA THR A 107 1.44 15.73 2.95
C THR A 107 0.82 15.64 1.56
N ILE A 108 -0.26 16.37 1.32
CA ILE A 108 -0.90 16.41 0.00
C ILE A 108 0.05 16.91 -1.09
N ALA A 109 0.93 17.86 -0.76
CA ALA A 109 1.94 18.37 -1.69
C ALA A 109 2.94 17.28 -2.12
N VAL A 110 3.38 16.43 -1.17
CA VAL A 110 4.24 15.27 -1.48
C VAL A 110 3.49 14.27 -2.35
N LEU A 111 2.21 14.03 -2.08
CA LEU A 111 1.40 13.13 -2.89
C LEU A 111 1.32 13.61 -4.35
N PHE A 112 0.96 14.88 -4.58
CA PHE A 112 0.89 15.43 -5.93
C PHE A 112 2.24 15.41 -6.64
N ARG A 113 3.33 15.79 -5.94
CA ARG A 113 4.68 15.75 -6.52
C ARG A 113 5.08 14.35 -6.99
N VAL A 114 4.78 13.32 -6.20
CA VAL A 114 5.22 11.94 -6.48
C VAL A 114 4.29 11.22 -7.46
N TYR A 115 2.98 11.52 -7.45
CA TYR A 115 1.97 10.75 -8.18
C TYR A 115 1.22 11.54 -9.27
N ALA A 116 1.68 12.74 -9.63
CA ALA A 116 1.09 13.55 -10.71
C ALA A 116 0.84 12.77 -12.01
N LYS A 117 1.78 11.88 -12.38
CA LYS A 117 1.66 11.06 -13.60
C LYS A 117 0.47 10.09 -13.55
N VAL A 118 0.20 9.49 -12.38
CA VAL A 118 -0.95 8.57 -12.21
C VAL A 118 -2.25 9.35 -12.35
N LEU A 119 -2.33 10.54 -11.76
CA LEU A 119 -3.51 11.40 -11.86
C LEU A 119 -3.77 11.85 -13.30
N ALA A 120 -2.73 12.21 -14.05
CA ALA A 120 -2.86 12.55 -15.47
C ALA A 120 -3.42 11.39 -16.31
N GLN A 121 -3.05 10.15 -15.99
CA GLN A 121 -3.57 8.96 -16.67
C GLN A 121 -5.03 8.61 -16.30
N THR A 122 -5.63 9.31 -15.33
CA THR A 122 -7.02 9.11 -14.92
C THR A 122 -8.01 10.09 -15.56
N GLN A 123 -7.58 10.94 -16.51
CA GLN A 123 -8.44 11.95 -17.14
C GLN A 123 -9.75 11.37 -17.70
N GLN A 124 -9.70 10.28 -18.47
CA GLN A 124 -10.91 9.68 -19.02
C GLN A 124 -11.88 9.22 -17.91
N ARG A 125 -11.36 8.56 -16.87
CA ARG A 125 -12.18 8.15 -15.71
C ARG A 125 -12.78 9.33 -14.96
N ALA A 126 -12.07 10.47 -14.91
CA ALA A 126 -12.59 11.68 -14.30
C ALA A 126 -13.76 12.23 -15.12
N ASN A 127 -13.64 12.27 -16.45
CA ASN A 127 -14.73 12.66 -17.34
C ASN A 127 -15.93 11.74 -17.18
N ASP A 128 -15.74 10.42 -17.21
CA ASP A 128 -16.83 9.45 -17.05
C ASP A 128 -17.59 9.65 -15.73
N ARG A 129 -16.90 10.03 -14.65
CA ARG A 129 -17.51 10.34 -13.34
C ARG A 129 -18.29 11.65 -13.36
N ILE A 130 -17.75 12.70 -14.00
CA ILE A 130 -18.45 13.97 -14.17
C ILE A 130 -19.73 13.75 -14.99
N ASP A 131 -19.64 13.01 -16.09
CA ASP A 131 -20.78 12.69 -16.95
C ASP A 131 -21.85 11.84 -16.23
N ALA A 132 -21.43 10.93 -15.35
CA ALA A 132 -22.36 10.18 -14.50
C ALA A 132 -23.08 11.09 -13.50
N ALA A 133 -22.34 11.94 -12.78
CA ALA A 133 -22.90 12.86 -11.81
C ALA A 133 -23.84 13.90 -12.45
N LEU A 134 -23.51 14.39 -13.66
CA LEU A 134 -24.37 15.29 -14.41
C LEU A 134 -25.66 14.60 -14.88
N ARG A 135 -25.63 13.30 -15.18
CA ARG A 135 -26.85 12.54 -15.51
C ARG A 135 -27.76 12.39 -14.29
N GLU A 136 -27.19 11.98 -13.15
CA GLU A 136 -27.92 11.89 -11.87
C GLU A 136 -28.55 13.23 -11.48
N TRP A 137 -27.85 14.34 -11.70
CA TRP A 137 -28.37 15.69 -11.43
C TRP A 137 -29.56 16.08 -12.33
N ASN A 138 -29.57 15.61 -13.58
CA ASN A 138 -30.56 16.00 -14.59
C ASN A 138 -31.75 15.04 -14.68
N GLU A 139 -31.78 13.95 -13.90
CA GLU A 139 -32.96 13.12 -13.75
C GLU A 139 -33.98 13.84 -12.84
N PRO A 140 -35.20 14.14 -13.31
CA PRO A 140 -36.26 14.64 -12.44
C PRO A 140 -36.72 13.54 -11.48
N GLU A 141 -37.04 13.91 -10.24
CA GLU A 141 -37.66 13.02 -9.22
C GLU A 141 -38.88 12.27 -9.76
#